data_AF-A0A7J3TXW0-F1
#
_entry.id   AF-A0A7J3TXW0-F1
#
_cell.length_a   1.000
_cell.length_b   1.000
_cell.length_c   1.000
_cell.angle_alpha   90.00
_cell.angle_beta   90.00
_cell.angle_gamma   90.00
#
_symmetry.space_group_name_H-M   'P 1'
#
loop_
_entity.id
_entity.type
_entity.pdbx_description
1 polymer ?
#
loop_
_entity_poly.entity_id
_entity_poly.type
_entity_poly.pdbx_seq_one_letter_code
_entity_poly.pdbx_strand_id
1 'polypeptide(L)'
;SKDAIVEQAKRCVKCMECLRTCPNNLPIMDAVNAAAKGDLSLLSSLYDQCIGCLKCESVCRAKLPIHSMIVWADDVFERETFKIRSGRGAIKDTEIRAVGGPIVFGEIPGVIAFVGCANYAYGGRDVYEMAEEFAKRRYIILASGCAAMTLGMYKDEEGKTIYERFPGSFDAGGVINVGSCISNSHIAGAAIKIANIFARRPLRANYEEIADYVLNRVGAVGVAWGAMSQKAASIASGFWRLGIPVIVGPHGSKYRRALLGRSDREEDWFVYDARTGEKVYCGPVPEHLFYMAERKEEAIVMIAKLCMRPNDTTKGRAIKLSHYIDLYRKFYGALPEDIHLFVRTVADIPITMKDEILAFLKEKGWKEKTIPDPTLLPRLIRRRE
;
A
#
# COMPACT_ATOMS: atom_id res chain seq x y z
N SER A 1 -0.83 -38.57 10.51
CA SER A 1 -1.46 -39.14 9.30
C SER A 1 -2.79 -38.44 9.06
N LYS A 2 -3.29 -38.45 7.82
CA LYS A 2 -4.62 -37.90 7.48
C LYS A 2 -5.73 -38.59 8.29
N ASP A 3 -5.63 -39.90 8.53
CA ASP A 3 -6.58 -40.66 9.35
C ASP A 3 -6.65 -40.15 10.80
N ALA A 4 -5.50 -39.78 11.38
CA ALA A 4 -5.48 -39.21 12.73
C ALA A 4 -6.23 -37.87 12.79
N ILE A 5 -6.17 -37.05 11.73
CA ILE A 5 -6.92 -35.79 11.65
C ILE A 5 -8.43 -36.08 11.61
N VAL A 6 -8.85 -37.04 10.78
CA VAL A 6 -10.26 -37.44 10.66
C VAL A 6 -10.81 -37.96 12.00
N GLU A 7 -10.08 -38.85 12.68
CA GLU A 7 -10.50 -39.38 13.99
C GLU A 7 -10.57 -38.28 15.07
N GLN A 8 -9.62 -37.35 15.07
CA GLN A 8 -9.69 -36.23 16.00
C GLN A 8 -10.88 -35.32 15.70
N ALA A 9 -11.14 -35.02 14.42
CA ALA A 9 -12.23 -34.15 13.97
C ALA A 9 -13.61 -34.67 14.40
N LYS A 10 -13.82 -36.00 14.45
CA LYS A 10 -15.06 -36.63 14.93
C LYS A 10 -15.41 -36.27 16.38
N ARG A 11 -14.43 -35.86 17.20
CA ARG A 11 -14.66 -35.42 18.59
C ARG A 11 -15.23 -34.00 18.70
N CYS A 12 -15.38 -33.27 17.58
CA CYS A 12 -15.93 -31.92 17.57
C CYS A 12 -17.37 -31.88 18.10
N VAL A 13 -17.62 -31.05 19.10
CA VAL A 13 -18.95 -30.85 19.72
C VAL A 13 -19.75 -29.70 19.09
N LYS A 14 -19.26 -29.11 17.99
CA LYS A 14 -19.97 -28.06 17.20
C LYS A 14 -20.43 -26.84 18.02
N CYS A 15 -19.61 -26.42 19.00
CA CYS A 15 -19.95 -25.32 19.91
C CYS A 15 -19.63 -23.91 19.38
N MET A 16 -19.00 -23.77 18.21
CA MET A 16 -18.64 -22.49 17.57
C MET A 16 -17.63 -21.59 18.29
N GLU A 17 -17.14 -21.97 19.47
CA GLU A 17 -16.19 -21.14 20.24
C GLU A 17 -14.88 -20.85 19.49
N CYS A 18 -14.37 -21.84 18.74
CA CYS A 18 -13.16 -21.67 17.92
C CYS A 18 -13.31 -20.59 16.83
N LEU A 19 -14.49 -20.49 16.21
CA LEU A 19 -14.80 -19.47 15.20
C LEU A 19 -14.94 -18.09 15.87
N ARG A 20 -15.70 -18.00 16.97
CA ARG A 20 -15.93 -16.74 17.69
C ARG A 20 -14.66 -16.10 18.22
N THR A 21 -13.69 -16.91 18.68
CA THR A 21 -12.42 -16.39 19.19
C THR A 21 -11.36 -16.14 18.12
N CYS A 22 -11.57 -16.63 16.89
CA CYS A 22 -10.60 -16.48 15.81
C CYS A 22 -10.48 -14.99 15.43
N PRO A 23 -9.28 -14.40 15.44
CA PRO A 23 -9.12 -12.99 15.10
C PRO A 23 -9.51 -12.65 13.65
N ASN A 24 -9.48 -13.65 12.76
CA ASN A 24 -9.83 -13.56 11.34
C ASN A 24 -11.22 -14.14 11.04
N ASN A 25 -11.98 -14.57 12.06
CA ASN A 25 -13.29 -15.22 11.90
C ASN A 25 -13.27 -16.41 10.90
N LEU A 26 -12.19 -17.20 10.90
CA LEU A 26 -12.06 -18.32 9.98
C LEU A 26 -13.19 -19.36 10.21
N PRO A 27 -13.70 -20.00 9.13
CA PRO A 27 -14.75 -21.02 9.20
C PRO A 27 -14.23 -22.37 9.74
N ILE A 28 -13.59 -22.35 10.92
CA ILE A 28 -12.90 -23.49 11.53
C ILE A 28 -13.85 -24.64 11.80
N MET A 29 -15.06 -24.35 12.30
CA MET A 29 -16.03 -25.39 12.62
C MET A 29 -16.45 -26.16 11.36
N ASP A 30 -16.70 -25.45 10.26
CA ASP A 30 -17.10 -26.05 8.99
C ASP A 30 -15.98 -26.92 8.43
N ALA A 31 -14.74 -26.43 8.48
CA ALA A 31 -13.56 -27.19 8.08
C ALA A 31 -13.36 -28.47 8.92
N VAL A 32 -13.50 -28.39 10.25
CA VAL A 32 -13.40 -29.56 11.12
C VAL A 32 -14.56 -30.54 10.88
N ASN A 33 -15.77 -30.06 10.62
CA ASN A 33 -16.92 -30.92 10.32
C ASN A 33 -16.78 -31.64 8.98
N ALA A 34 -16.20 -30.99 7.96
CA ALA A 34 -15.87 -31.63 6.70
C ALA A 34 -14.78 -32.69 6.90
N ALA A 35 -13.74 -32.36 7.69
CA ALA A 35 -12.67 -33.29 8.01
C ALA A 35 -13.16 -34.56 8.73
N ALA A 36 -14.16 -34.44 9.61
CA ALA A 36 -14.79 -35.60 10.27
C ALA A 36 -15.46 -36.58 9.28
N LYS A 37 -15.81 -36.10 8.07
CA LYS A 37 -16.36 -36.89 6.97
C LYS A 37 -15.30 -37.34 5.95
N GLY A 38 -14.02 -37.05 6.20
CA GLY A 38 -12.89 -37.41 5.33
C GLY A 38 -12.44 -36.31 4.37
N ASP A 39 -13.10 -35.15 4.34
CA ASP A 39 -12.70 -34.03 3.47
C ASP A 39 -11.80 -33.04 4.20
N LEU A 40 -10.50 -33.05 3.88
CA LEU A 40 -9.50 -32.16 4.46
C LEU A 40 -9.29 -30.86 3.65
N SER A 41 -9.95 -30.70 2.49
CA SER A 41 -9.73 -29.56 1.60
C SER A 41 -10.04 -28.22 2.28
N LEU A 42 -11.11 -28.18 3.08
CA LEU A 42 -11.47 -26.98 3.82
C LEU A 42 -10.44 -26.64 4.90
N LEU A 43 -9.84 -27.62 5.58
CA LEU A 43 -8.75 -27.34 6.53
C LEU A 43 -7.50 -26.81 5.81
N SER A 44 -7.13 -27.41 4.67
CA SER A 44 -5.99 -26.94 3.85
C SER A 44 -6.19 -25.49 3.41
N SER A 45 -7.41 -25.12 2.98
CA SER A 45 -7.73 -23.75 2.55
C SER A 45 -7.56 -22.67 3.64
N LEU A 46 -7.57 -23.06 4.93
CA LEU A 46 -7.35 -22.14 6.04
C LEU A 46 -5.87 -21.84 6.30
N TYR A 47 -4.94 -22.62 5.73
CA TYR A 47 -3.51 -22.53 6.01
C TYR A 47 -2.97 -21.10 5.80
N ASP A 48 -3.18 -20.53 4.61
CA ASP A 48 -2.69 -19.20 4.24
C ASP A 48 -3.30 -18.04 5.06
N GLN A 49 -4.49 -18.26 5.63
CA GLN A 49 -5.22 -17.23 6.39
C GLN A 49 -5.02 -17.37 7.90
N CYS A 50 -4.56 -18.54 8.36
CA CYS A 50 -4.33 -18.81 9.77
C CYS A 50 -3.02 -18.18 10.23
N ILE A 51 -3.09 -17.27 11.19
CA ILE A 51 -1.91 -16.61 11.78
C ILE A 51 -1.24 -17.42 12.91
N GLY A 52 -1.62 -18.69 13.10
CA GLY A 52 -0.99 -19.57 14.10
C GLY A 52 -1.14 -19.15 15.57
N CYS A 53 -2.18 -18.38 15.92
CA CYS A 53 -2.29 -17.78 17.26
C CYS A 53 -2.80 -18.73 18.38
N LEU A 54 -3.20 -19.96 18.05
CA LEU A 54 -3.70 -21.00 18.96
C LEU A 54 -4.93 -20.64 19.83
N LYS A 55 -5.54 -19.46 19.68
CA LYS A 55 -6.74 -19.06 20.43
C LYS A 55 -7.91 -20.02 20.27
N CYS A 56 -8.08 -20.58 19.08
CA CYS A 56 -9.14 -21.56 18.81
C CYS A 56 -8.96 -22.85 19.63
N GLU A 57 -7.72 -23.26 19.89
CA GLU A 57 -7.41 -24.45 20.69
C GLU A 57 -7.64 -24.19 22.18
N SER A 58 -7.30 -22.99 22.68
CA SER A 58 -7.43 -22.65 24.10
C SER A 58 -8.88 -22.64 24.58
N VAL A 59 -9.85 -22.49 23.68
CA VAL A 59 -11.30 -22.52 23.99
C VAL A 59 -11.97 -23.83 23.59
N CYS A 60 -11.24 -24.77 22.96
CA CYS A 60 -11.83 -25.99 22.43
C CYS A 60 -12.18 -26.97 23.56
N ARG A 61 -13.48 -27.19 23.81
CA ARG A 61 -13.97 -28.16 24.82
C ARG A 61 -13.51 -29.61 24.56
N ALA A 62 -13.35 -29.95 23.29
CA ALA A 62 -12.87 -31.27 22.84
C ALA A 62 -11.33 -31.36 22.76
N LYS A 63 -10.61 -30.29 23.13
CA LYS A 63 -9.14 -30.20 23.09
C LYS A 63 -8.56 -30.63 21.73
N LEU A 64 -9.20 -30.19 20.64
CA LEU A 64 -8.72 -30.45 19.29
C LEU A 64 -7.46 -29.61 19.01
N PRO A 65 -6.39 -30.19 18.46
CA PRO A 65 -5.22 -29.45 18.01
C PRO A 65 -5.49 -28.82 16.64
N ILE A 66 -6.43 -27.86 16.60
CA ILE A 66 -6.97 -27.23 15.39
C ILE A 66 -5.86 -26.68 14.48
N HIS A 67 -4.85 -26.02 15.04
CA HIS A 67 -3.75 -25.48 14.26
C HIS A 67 -2.92 -26.60 13.61
N SER A 68 -2.58 -27.64 14.37
CA SER A 68 -1.91 -28.81 13.79
C SER A 68 -2.78 -29.48 12.72
N MET A 69 -4.09 -29.57 12.93
CA MET A 69 -5.00 -30.12 11.91
C MET A 69 -4.99 -29.28 10.63
N ILE A 70 -4.90 -27.95 10.71
CA ILE A 70 -4.76 -27.06 9.54
C ILE A 70 -3.42 -27.29 8.84
N VAL A 71 -2.31 -27.26 9.58
CA VAL A 71 -0.96 -27.43 9.01
C VAL A 71 -0.77 -28.79 8.34
N TRP A 72 -1.28 -29.86 8.97
CA TRP A 72 -1.12 -31.24 8.49
C TRP A 72 -2.25 -31.72 7.58
N ALA A 73 -3.24 -30.87 7.27
CA ALA A 73 -4.31 -31.22 6.32
C ALA A 73 -3.76 -31.50 4.92
N ASP A 74 -2.64 -30.85 4.59
CA ASP A 74 -1.94 -30.95 3.32
C ASP A 74 -0.42 -30.97 3.56
N ASP A 75 0.35 -31.20 2.49
CA ASP A 75 1.82 -31.21 2.53
C ASP A 75 2.45 -29.92 1.99
N VAL A 76 1.64 -28.87 1.81
CA VAL A 76 2.07 -27.55 1.30
C VAL A 76 3.26 -27.01 2.11
N PHE A 77 3.21 -27.10 3.43
CA PHE A 77 4.25 -26.60 4.32
C PHE A 77 5.63 -27.27 4.08
N GLU A 78 5.66 -28.53 3.61
CA GLU A 78 6.92 -29.24 3.30
C GLU A 78 7.56 -28.70 2.01
N ARG A 79 6.75 -28.09 1.14
CA ARG A 79 7.17 -27.58 -0.17
C ARG A 79 7.46 -26.07 -0.17
N GLU A 80 7.30 -25.40 0.98
CA GLU A 80 7.53 -23.96 1.15
C GLU A 80 9.02 -23.60 1.13
N THR A 81 9.60 -23.57 -0.08
CA THR A 81 10.96 -23.08 -0.32
C THR A 81 10.93 -21.88 -1.26
N PHE A 82 11.46 -20.76 -0.78
CA PHE A 82 11.35 -19.46 -1.44
C PHE A 82 12.67 -18.70 -1.48
N LYS A 83 12.82 -17.82 -2.48
CA LYS A 83 13.96 -16.91 -2.58
C LYS A 83 13.54 -15.48 -2.25
N ILE A 84 14.15 -14.94 -1.20
CA ILE A 84 14.06 -13.54 -0.81
C ILE A 84 15.38 -12.85 -1.13
N ARG A 85 15.32 -11.65 -1.72
CA ARG A 85 16.52 -10.81 -1.88
C ARG A 85 16.95 -10.29 -0.51
N SER A 86 18.23 -10.39 -0.18
CA SER A 86 18.77 -9.85 1.08
C SER A 86 18.49 -8.35 1.22
N GLY A 87 18.29 -7.92 2.46
CA GLY A 87 18.12 -6.51 2.79
C GLY A 87 19.35 -5.69 2.40
N ARG A 88 19.23 -4.84 1.37
CA ARG A 88 20.38 -4.11 0.82
C ARG A 88 20.68 -2.77 1.50
N GLY A 89 19.86 -2.36 2.48
CA GLY A 89 20.05 -1.10 3.21
C GLY A 89 19.61 0.12 2.43
N ALA A 90 20.34 1.22 2.58
CA ALA A 90 19.97 2.52 2.05
C ALA A 90 19.92 2.56 0.51
N ILE A 91 19.01 3.37 -0.01
CA ILE A 91 19.01 3.79 -1.42
C ILE A 91 20.24 4.67 -1.64
N LYS A 92 21.00 4.49 -2.72
CA LYS A 92 22.24 5.23 -2.97
C LYS A 92 21.95 6.61 -3.54
N ASP A 93 22.85 7.56 -3.33
CA ASP A 93 22.70 8.92 -3.89
C ASP A 93 22.73 8.92 -5.42
N THR A 94 23.47 8.00 -6.03
CA THR A 94 23.48 7.80 -7.49
C THR A 94 22.11 7.38 -8.01
N GLU A 95 21.41 6.51 -7.29
CA GLU A 95 20.03 6.13 -7.62
C GLU A 95 19.08 7.31 -7.44
N ILE A 96 19.18 8.06 -6.33
CA ILE A 96 18.35 9.26 -6.11
C ILE A 96 18.57 10.30 -7.21
N ARG A 97 19.80 10.51 -7.68
CA ARG A 97 20.05 11.43 -8.81
C ARG A 97 19.41 10.95 -10.11
N ALA A 98 19.40 9.64 -10.36
CA ALA A 98 18.81 9.07 -11.56
C ALA A 98 17.28 9.21 -11.59
N VAL A 99 16.61 9.03 -10.45
CA VAL A 99 15.14 8.95 -10.41
C VAL A 99 14.43 10.13 -9.73
N GLY A 100 15.17 11.03 -9.07
CA GLY A 100 14.60 12.13 -8.29
C GLY A 100 13.69 13.05 -9.12
N GLY A 101 14.15 13.45 -10.31
CA GLY A 101 13.36 14.24 -11.25
C GLY A 101 12.12 13.49 -11.77
N PRO A 102 12.28 12.29 -12.34
CA PRO A 102 11.16 11.47 -12.80
C PRO A 102 10.07 11.21 -11.73
N ILE A 103 10.45 11.00 -10.46
CA ILE A 103 9.49 10.87 -9.35
C ILE A 103 8.76 12.18 -9.07
N VAL A 104 9.49 13.30 -8.99
CA VAL A 104 8.91 14.63 -8.68
C VAL A 104 7.99 15.13 -9.79
N PHE A 105 8.32 14.82 -11.04
CA PHE A 105 7.49 15.19 -12.19
C PHE A 105 6.30 14.24 -12.40
N GLY A 106 6.29 13.08 -11.75
CA GLY A 106 5.26 12.05 -11.84
C GLY A 106 5.41 11.09 -13.02
N GLU A 107 6.53 11.12 -13.75
CA GLU A 107 6.82 10.18 -14.85
C GLU A 107 7.10 8.77 -14.33
N ILE A 108 7.78 8.68 -13.19
CA ILE A 108 7.72 7.49 -12.34
C ILE A 108 6.49 7.68 -11.44
N PRO A 109 5.44 6.84 -11.58
CA PRO A 109 4.14 7.11 -10.97
C PRO A 109 4.16 7.25 -9.44
N GLY A 110 5.09 6.55 -8.78
CA GLY A 110 5.36 6.73 -7.36
C GLY A 110 6.24 5.65 -6.77
N VAL A 111 6.58 5.86 -5.49
CA VAL A 111 7.31 4.89 -4.65
C VAL A 111 6.33 4.25 -3.68
N ILE A 112 6.19 2.93 -3.72
CA ILE A 112 5.27 2.19 -2.85
C ILE A 112 6.08 1.32 -1.90
N ALA A 113 5.83 1.46 -0.61
CA ALA A 113 6.55 0.73 0.43
C ALA A 113 5.66 -0.31 1.11
N PHE A 114 5.85 -1.59 0.80
CA PHE A 114 5.20 -2.71 1.50
C PHE A 114 5.98 -3.09 2.75
N VAL A 115 5.41 -2.81 3.92
CA VAL A 115 6.10 -2.90 5.21
C VAL A 115 5.19 -3.55 6.26
N GLY A 116 5.71 -3.73 7.47
CA GLY A 116 4.89 -4.08 8.62
C GLY A 116 4.84 -5.58 8.93
N CYS A 117 3.80 -5.97 9.66
CA CYS A 117 3.64 -7.30 10.27
C CYS A 117 2.80 -8.22 9.35
N ALA A 118 2.72 -9.50 9.72
CA ALA A 118 1.98 -10.53 8.97
C ALA A 118 0.60 -10.86 9.58
N ASN A 119 -0.10 -9.88 10.16
CA ASN A 119 -1.46 -10.05 10.68
C ASN A 119 -2.50 -9.76 9.58
N TYR A 120 -2.46 -10.54 8.50
CA TYR A 120 -3.31 -10.36 7.32
C TYR A 120 -4.70 -10.96 7.54
N ALA A 121 -5.75 -10.25 7.10
CA ALA A 121 -7.13 -10.75 7.20
C ALA A 121 -7.42 -11.87 6.18
N TYR A 122 -6.85 -11.76 4.98
CA TYR A 122 -7.07 -12.67 3.85
C TYR A 122 -5.78 -13.36 3.37
N GLY A 123 -4.80 -13.51 4.26
CA GLY A 123 -3.51 -14.14 3.95
C GLY A 123 -2.50 -13.22 3.27
N GLY A 124 -1.29 -13.75 3.04
CA GLY A 124 -0.14 -12.99 2.53
C GLY A 124 -0.17 -12.67 1.04
N ARG A 125 -1.01 -13.40 0.27
CA ARG A 125 -1.05 -13.33 -1.20
C ARG A 125 -1.45 -11.94 -1.69
N ASP A 126 -2.32 -11.26 -0.97
CA ASP A 126 -2.71 -9.87 -1.24
C ASP A 126 -1.49 -8.95 -1.34
N VAL A 127 -0.51 -9.10 -0.44
CA VAL A 127 0.69 -8.25 -0.41
C VAL A 127 1.53 -8.47 -1.67
N TYR A 128 1.68 -9.73 -2.08
CA TYR A 128 2.39 -10.10 -3.31
C TYR A 128 1.69 -9.56 -4.55
N GLU A 129 0.38 -9.78 -4.68
CA GLU A 129 -0.38 -9.36 -5.86
C GLU A 129 -0.42 -7.83 -5.99
N MET A 130 -0.58 -7.10 -4.88
CA MET A 130 -0.46 -5.65 -4.87
C MET A 130 0.93 -5.19 -5.35
N ALA A 131 2.00 -5.76 -4.81
CA ALA A 131 3.36 -5.39 -5.20
C ALA A 131 3.66 -5.72 -6.67
N GLU A 132 3.21 -6.88 -7.15
CA GLU A 132 3.39 -7.30 -8.53
C GLU A 132 2.64 -6.38 -9.51
N GLU A 133 1.38 -6.05 -9.22
CA GLU A 133 0.57 -5.14 -10.04
C GLU A 133 1.30 -3.80 -10.24
N PHE A 134 1.86 -3.24 -9.18
CA PHE A 134 2.54 -1.95 -9.24
C PHE A 134 3.96 -2.02 -9.82
N ALA A 135 4.68 -3.12 -9.64
CA ALA A 135 5.96 -3.35 -10.31
C ALA A 135 5.76 -3.42 -11.84
N LYS A 136 4.74 -4.13 -12.32
CA LYS A 136 4.37 -4.18 -13.76
C LYS A 136 3.99 -2.80 -14.30
N ARG A 137 3.37 -1.96 -13.47
CA ARG A 137 2.99 -0.57 -13.79
C ARG A 137 4.13 0.44 -13.61
N ARG A 138 5.38 -0.01 -13.51
CA ARG A 138 6.58 0.85 -13.44
C ARG A 138 6.67 1.73 -12.18
N TYR A 139 5.94 1.41 -11.11
CA TYR A 139 6.20 2.01 -9.79
C TYR A 139 7.48 1.44 -9.20
N ILE A 140 8.07 2.14 -8.24
CA ILE A 140 9.22 1.63 -7.48
C ILE A 140 8.72 0.97 -6.21
N ILE A 141 8.99 -0.32 -6.03
CA ILE A 141 8.52 -1.10 -4.89
C ILE A 141 9.63 -1.24 -3.86
N LEU A 142 9.40 -0.72 -2.66
CA LEU A 142 10.25 -0.93 -1.49
C LEU A 142 9.57 -1.92 -0.55
N ALA A 143 10.35 -2.78 0.10
CA ALA A 143 9.85 -3.73 1.06
C ALA A 143 10.75 -3.84 2.29
N SER A 144 10.15 -4.06 3.46
CA SER A 144 10.88 -4.33 4.70
C SER A 144 10.14 -5.30 5.63
N GLY A 145 10.87 -5.93 6.55
CA GLY A 145 10.30 -6.75 7.61
C GLY A 145 9.51 -7.96 7.10
N CYS A 146 8.39 -8.28 7.78
CA CYS A 146 7.57 -9.45 7.42
C CYS A 146 6.99 -9.32 6.00
N ALA A 147 6.60 -8.11 5.57
CA ALA A 147 6.10 -7.89 4.22
C ALA A 147 7.15 -8.27 3.16
N ALA A 148 8.44 -7.95 3.36
CA ALA A 148 9.50 -8.37 2.45
C ALA A 148 9.64 -9.90 2.37
N MET A 149 9.40 -10.62 3.48
CA MET A 149 9.36 -12.07 3.48
C MET A 149 8.17 -12.58 2.67
N THR A 150 6.96 -12.08 2.96
CA THR A 150 5.72 -12.46 2.27
C THR A 150 5.79 -12.22 0.76
N LEU A 151 6.40 -11.13 0.30
CA LEU A 151 6.62 -10.89 -1.13
C LEU A 151 7.44 -11.99 -1.81
N GLY A 152 8.36 -12.63 -1.09
CA GLY A 152 9.16 -13.75 -1.58
C GLY A 152 8.46 -15.10 -1.54
N MET A 153 7.35 -15.22 -0.80
CA MET A 153 6.64 -16.49 -0.54
C MET A 153 5.71 -16.94 -1.67
N TYR A 154 5.74 -16.27 -2.82
CA TYR A 154 4.93 -16.63 -3.97
C TYR A 154 5.81 -16.70 -5.22
N LYS A 155 5.47 -17.66 -6.08
CA LYS A 155 6.12 -17.92 -7.36
C LYS A 155 5.12 -17.69 -8.49
N ASP A 156 5.63 -17.24 -9.63
CA ASP A 156 4.84 -17.20 -10.86
C ASP A 156 4.75 -18.59 -11.52
N GLU A 157 4.16 -18.64 -12.72
CA GLU A 157 4.02 -19.86 -13.53
C GLU A 157 5.38 -20.46 -13.91
N GLU A 158 6.44 -19.66 -13.97
CA GLU A 158 7.82 -20.11 -14.22
C GLU A 158 8.56 -20.55 -12.93
N GLY A 159 7.88 -20.52 -11.77
CA GLY A 159 8.46 -20.90 -10.49
C GLY A 159 9.40 -19.84 -9.88
N LYS A 160 9.39 -18.60 -10.38
CA LYS A 160 10.26 -17.51 -9.93
C LYS A 160 9.56 -16.60 -8.94
N THR A 161 10.26 -16.13 -7.91
CA THR A 161 9.71 -15.15 -6.98
C THR A 161 9.71 -13.74 -7.56
N ILE A 162 8.97 -12.81 -6.94
CA ILE A 162 8.99 -11.40 -7.34
C ILE A 162 10.40 -10.81 -7.35
N TYR A 163 11.28 -11.29 -6.47
CA TYR A 163 12.66 -10.82 -6.37
C TYR A 163 13.56 -11.34 -7.48
N GLU A 164 13.22 -12.47 -8.10
CA GLU A 164 13.93 -13.02 -9.26
C GLU A 164 13.46 -12.38 -10.56
N ARG A 165 12.19 -12.01 -10.64
CA ARG A 165 11.54 -11.47 -11.84
C ARG A 165 11.82 -9.99 -12.06
N PHE A 166 11.82 -9.21 -10.99
CA PHE A 166 12.01 -7.75 -11.05
C PHE A 166 13.43 -7.34 -10.61
N PRO A 167 14.01 -6.28 -11.21
CA PRO A 167 15.30 -5.76 -10.79
C PRO A 167 15.21 -5.18 -9.38
N GLY A 168 16.34 -5.07 -8.66
CA GLY A 168 16.37 -4.44 -7.33
C GLY A 168 17.20 -3.16 -7.29
N SER A 169 17.28 -2.49 -8.44
CA SER A 169 17.64 -1.08 -8.56
C SER A 169 16.47 -0.23 -8.07
N PHE A 170 16.76 0.88 -7.40
CA PHE A 170 15.73 1.88 -7.07
C PHE A 170 15.36 2.68 -8.33
N ASP A 171 14.57 2.05 -9.20
CA ASP A 171 14.12 2.57 -10.49
C ASP A 171 12.75 1.99 -10.86
N ALA A 172 12.13 2.53 -11.91
CA ALA A 172 10.81 2.14 -12.41
C ALA A 172 10.68 0.63 -12.61
N GLY A 173 9.72 0.01 -11.91
CA GLY A 173 9.50 -1.44 -11.94
C GLY A 173 10.44 -2.26 -11.06
N GLY A 174 11.32 -1.60 -10.30
CA GLY A 174 12.21 -2.26 -9.35
C GLY A 174 11.50 -2.73 -8.08
N VAL A 175 11.93 -3.87 -7.53
CA VAL A 175 11.46 -4.46 -6.27
C VAL A 175 12.64 -4.64 -5.32
N ILE A 176 12.66 -3.85 -4.25
CA ILE A 176 13.81 -3.68 -3.36
C ILE A 176 13.45 -4.10 -1.95
N ASN A 177 14.14 -5.11 -1.42
CA ASN A 177 14.17 -5.36 0.02
C ASN A 177 15.21 -4.44 0.68
N VAL A 178 14.77 -3.48 1.49
CA VAL A 178 15.68 -2.57 2.22
C VAL A 178 16.20 -3.19 3.52
N GLY A 179 15.56 -4.24 4.04
CA GLY A 179 15.98 -4.96 5.24
C GLY A 179 14.86 -5.17 6.26
N SER A 180 15.24 -5.16 7.54
CA SER A 180 14.33 -5.42 8.66
C SER A 180 13.44 -4.22 8.97
N CYS A 181 12.59 -4.31 9.99
CA CYS A 181 11.67 -3.22 10.35
C CYS A 181 12.38 -1.89 10.69
N ILE A 182 13.64 -1.91 11.16
CA ILE A 182 14.41 -0.67 11.41
C ILE A 182 14.89 0.00 10.11
N SER A 183 15.01 -0.77 9.03
CA SER A 183 15.38 -0.29 7.70
C SER A 183 14.28 0.56 7.03
N ASN A 184 13.10 0.67 7.64
CA ASN A 184 12.10 1.67 7.24
C ASN A 184 12.66 3.11 7.31
N SER A 185 13.67 3.36 8.15
CA SER A 185 14.43 4.61 8.15
C SER A 185 15.08 4.92 6.78
N HIS A 186 15.48 3.91 6.00
CA HIS A 186 16.02 4.10 4.66
C HIS A 186 14.94 4.46 3.63
N ILE A 187 13.71 4.00 3.83
CA ILE A 187 12.56 4.36 2.99
C ILE A 187 12.22 5.84 3.20
N ALA A 188 12.11 6.28 4.46
CA ALA A 188 11.96 7.70 4.78
C ALA A 188 13.17 8.52 4.28
N GLY A 189 14.38 7.97 4.47
CA GLY A 189 15.63 8.55 3.99
C GLY A 189 15.64 8.75 2.48
N ALA A 190 15.06 7.85 1.68
CA ALA A 190 14.96 8.02 0.23
C ALA A 190 14.12 9.25 -0.14
N ALA A 191 12.96 9.44 0.48
CA ALA A 191 12.12 10.62 0.26
C ALA A 191 12.81 11.92 0.70
N ILE A 192 13.46 11.92 1.86
CA ILE A 192 14.25 13.04 2.37
C ILE A 192 15.40 13.38 1.41
N LYS A 193 16.08 12.36 0.87
CA LYS A 193 17.17 12.55 -0.09
C LYS A 193 16.70 13.03 -1.45
N ILE A 194 15.48 12.71 -1.90
CA ILE A 194 14.93 13.35 -3.10
C ILE A 194 14.83 14.86 -2.88
N ALA A 195 14.26 15.31 -1.75
CA ALA A 195 14.19 16.74 -1.44
C ALA A 195 15.58 17.40 -1.34
N ASN A 196 16.55 16.72 -0.73
CA ASN A 196 17.89 17.26 -0.56
C ASN A 196 18.76 17.22 -1.82
N ILE A 197 18.82 16.10 -2.53
CA ILE A 197 19.73 15.91 -3.66
C ILE A 197 19.14 16.53 -4.92
N PHE A 198 17.87 16.24 -5.23
CA PHE A 198 17.23 16.75 -6.44
C PHE A 198 16.82 18.22 -6.29
N ALA A 199 16.13 18.56 -5.19
CA ALA A 199 15.65 19.93 -4.96
C ALA A 199 16.58 20.80 -4.11
N ARG A 200 17.77 20.31 -3.74
CA ARG A 200 18.81 21.06 -3.01
C ARG A 200 18.32 21.69 -1.70
N ARG A 201 17.33 21.06 -1.03
CA ARG A 201 16.79 21.56 0.23
C ARG A 201 17.73 21.24 1.40
N PRO A 202 18.05 22.20 2.28
CA PRO A 202 18.93 21.96 3.42
C PRO A 202 18.23 21.06 4.45
N LEU A 203 18.96 20.11 5.02
CA LEU A 203 18.41 19.11 5.97
C LEU A 203 18.49 19.54 7.44
N ARG A 204 19.54 20.25 7.82
CA ARG A 204 19.82 20.58 9.23
C ARG A 204 18.70 21.44 9.80
N ALA A 205 18.04 20.94 10.86
CA ALA A 205 16.95 21.63 11.57
C ALA A 205 15.80 22.12 10.67
N ASN A 206 15.53 21.43 9.55
CA ASN A 206 14.58 21.89 8.54
C ASN A 206 13.50 20.86 8.18
N TYR A 207 13.08 20.06 9.16
CA TYR A 207 12.15 18.95 8.93
C TYR A 207 10.83 19.40 8.29
N GLU A 208 10.31 20.56 8.69
CA GLU A 208 9.07 21.13 8.19
C GLU A 208 9.08 21.38 6.67
N GLU A 209 10.13 22.02 6.14
CA GLU A 209 10.26 22.25 4.68
C GLU A 209 10.45 20.95 3.92
N ILE A 210 11.15 19.98 4.50
CA ILE A 210 11.33 18.66 3.87
C ILE A 210 9.99 17.92 3.81
N ALA A 211 9.20 17.95 4.89
CA ALA A 211 7.87 17.35 4.91
C ALA A 211 6.91 18.05 3.94
N ASP A 212 6.92 19.39 3.89
CA ASP A 212 6.14 20.16 2.92
C ASP A 212 6.54 19.81 1.47
N TYR A 213 7.84 19.69 1.20
CA TYR A 213 8.32 19.28 -0.12
C TYR A 213 7.83 17.87 -0.49
N VAL A 214 7.98 16.90 0.41
CA VAL A 214 7.56 15.51 0.17
C VAL A 214 6.06 15.40 -0.03
N LEU A 215 5.26 16.05 0.82
CA LEU A 215 3.80 16.08 0.72
C LEU A 215 3.32 16.62 -0.63
N ASN A 216 3.97 17.66 -1.12
CA ASN A 216 3.51 18.38 -2.31
C ASN A 216 4.10 17.86 -3.63
N ARG A 217 5.23 17.13 -3.59
CA ARG A 217 6.04 16.83 -4.79
C ARG A 217 6.47 15.38 -4.92
N VAL A 218 6.56 14.60 -3.85
CA VAL A 218 7.08 13.24 -3.90
C VAL A 218 5.94 12.23 -3.82
N GLY A 219 5.56 11.67 -4.97
CA GLY A 219 4.53 10.63 -5.06
C GLY A 219 4.97 9.35 -4.37
N ALA A 220 4.47 9.10 -3.16
CA ALA A 220 4.82 7.92 -2.38
C ALA A 220 3.65 7.46 -1.49
N VAL A 221 3.56 6.15 -1.24
CA VAL A 221 2.54 5.54 -0.37
C VAL A 221 3.18 4.38 0.42
N GLY A 222 2.92 4.30 1.72
CA GLY A 222 3.23 3.13 2.53
C GLY A 222 2.04 2.17 2.60
N VAL A 223 2.30 0.87 2.59
CA VAL A 223 1.30 -0.19 2.74
C VAL A 223 1.73 -1.11 3.87
N ALA A 224 1.00 -1.07 4.99
CA ALA A 224 1.20 -1.93 6.13
C ALA A 224 -0.01 -2.87 6.29
N TRP A 225 -0.20 -3.75 5.31
CA TRP A 225 -1.41 -4.57 5.16
C TRP A 225 -1.75 -5.39 6.41
N GLY A 226 -0.76 -6.03 7.02
CA GLY A 226 -0.91 -6.86 8.21
C GLY A 226 -0.50 -6.16 9.50
N ALA A 227 -0.66 -4.83 9.61
CA ALA A 227 -0.23 -4.09 10.80
C ALA A 227 -0.92 -4.60 12.08
N MET A 228 -0.11 -4.91 13.11
CA MET A 228 -0.61 -5.30 14.45
C MET A 228 0.20 -4.72 15.62
N SER A 229 1.48 -4.41 15.42
CA SER A 229 2.37 -4.00 16.52
C SER A 229 2.33 -2.50 16.78
N GLN A 230 2.69 -2.07 17.99
CA GLN A 230 2.89 -0.64 18.29
C GLN A 230 4.02 -0.02 17.44
N LYS A 231 5.01 -0.84 17.03
CA LYS A 231 6.05 -0.43 16.08
C LYS A 231 5.47 -0.03 14.72
N ALA A 232 4.48 -0.75 14.21
CA ALA A 232 3.86 -0.39 12.93
C ALA A 232 3.12 0.96 13.04
N ALA A 233 2.44 1.22 14.16
CA ALA A 233 1.81 2.52 14.41
C ALA A 233 2.84 3.66 14.49
N SER A 234 3.98 3.47 15.17
CA SER A 234 5.01 4.50 15.25
C SER A 234 5.74 4.73 13.93
N ILE A 235 5.97 3.68 13.14
CA ILE A 235 6.53 3.79 11.78
C ILE A 235 5.57 4.57 10.89
N ALA A 236 4.29 4.16 10.80
CA ALA A 236 3.27 4.91 10.08
C ALA A 236 3.22 6.37 10.54
N SER A 237 3.39 6.59 11.85
CA SER A 237 3.41 7.93 12.42
C SER A 237 4.62 8.79 12.01
N GLY A 238 5.73 8.17 11.65
CA GLY A 238 6.87 8.90 11.08
C GLY A 238 6.60 9.31 9.64
N PHE A 239 5.93 8.46 8.86
CA PHE A 239 5.66 8.67 7.45
C PHE A 239 4.60 9.74 7.18
N TRP A 240 3.46 9.71 7.89
CA TRP A 240 2.45 10.75 7.69
C TRP A 240 2.94 12.16 8.05
N ARG A 241 3.93 12.26 8.93
CA ARG A 241 4.51 13.51 9.44
C ARG A 241 5.49 14.07 8.42
N LEU A 242 6.07 13.16 7.61
CA LEU A 242 6.86 13.47 6.43
C LEU A 242 5.97 13.72 5.19
N GLY A 243 4.64 13.71 5.32
CA GLY A 243 3.74 13.91 4.18
C GLY A 243 3.56 12.68 3.28
N ILE A 244 3.89 11.49 3.79
CA ILE A 244 3.72 10.24 3.05
C ILE A 244 2.49 9.49 3.59
N PRO A 245 1.45 9.29 2.76
CA PRO A 245 0.27 8.55 3.14
C PRO A 245 0.55 7.08 3.41
N VAL A 246 -0.19 6.49 4.34
CA VAL A 246 -0.07 5.07 4.72
C VAL A 246 -1.42 4.38 4.68
N ILE A 247 -1.49 3.25 4.00
CA ILE A 247 -2.63 2.34 3.96
C ILE A 247 -2.35 1.16 4.90
N VAL A 248 -3.32 0.77 5.71
CA VAL A 248 -3.31 -0.47 6.50
C VAL A 248 -4.48 -1.36 6.09
N GLY A 249 -4.32 -2.67 6.29
CA GLY A 249 -5.43 -3.60 6.09
C GLY A 249 -6.48 -3.54 7.21
N PRO A 250 -7.49 -4.41 7.18
CA PRO A 250 -8.68 -4.32 8.04
C PRO A 250 -8.37 -4.21 9.53
N HIS A 251 -7.39 -4.99 10.01
CA HIS A 251 -7.00 -4.99 11.42
C HIS A 251 -6.32 -3.70 11.88
N GLY A 252 -5.84 -2.86 10.96
CA GLY A 252 -5.29 -1.54 11.26
C GLY A 252 -6.31 -0.57 11.86
N SER A 253 -7.61 -0.79 11.63
CA SER A 253 -8.69 -0.03 12.30
C SER A 253 -8.58 -0.07 13.84
N LYS A 254 -7.99 -1.13 14.39
CA LYS A 254 -7.78 -1.31 15.84
C LYS A 254 -6.79 -0.31 16.44
N TYR A 255 -6.07 0.48 15.64
CA TYR A 255 -5.23 1.59 16.10
C TYR A 255 -6.02 2.85 16.50
N ARG A 256 -7.35 2.89 16.26
CA ARG A 256 -8.30 3.91 16.76
C ARG A 256 -8.16 5.33 16.20
N ARG A 257 -7.18 5.59 15.32
CA ARG A 257 -7.02 6.89 14.65
C ARG A 257 -6.89 6.66 13.16
N ALA A 258 -7.57 7.50 12.38
CA ALA A 258 -7.40 7.64 10.93
C ALA A 258 -7.07 9.11 10.62
N LEU A 259 -6.39 9.37 9.52
CA LEU A 259 -6.16 10.74 9.01
C LEU A 259 -6.78 10.83 7.62
N LEU A 260 -8.09 11.06 7.60
CA LEU A 260 -8.91 11.12 6.40
C LEU A 260 -9.17 12.58 6.04
N GLY A 261 -8.80 13.00 4.84
CA GLY A 261 -9.22 14.28 4.28
C GLY A 261 -10.68 14.29 3.84
N ARG A 262 -11.26 15.48 3.80
CA ARG A 262 -12.64 15.76 3.39
C ARG A 262 -12.63 16.33 1.97
N SER A 263 -12.72 15.47 0.96
CA SER A 263 -12.75 15.88 -0.45
C SER A 263 -13.96 16.75 -0.82
N ASP A 264 -15.02 16.70 0.00
CA ASP A 264 -16.22 17.53 -0.12
C ASP A 264 -16.04 18.98 0.37
N ARG A 265 -14.97 19.29 1.11
CA ARG A 265 -14.68 20.63 1.64
C ARG A 265 -13.57 21.30 0.87
N GLU A 266 -13.90 22.12 -0.12
CA GLU A 266 -12.92 22.74 -1.02
C GLU A 266 -11.91 23.62 -0.26
N GLU A 267 -12.35 24.30 0.80
CA GLU A 267 -11.55 25.20 1.64
C GLU A 267 -10.36 24.51 2.33
N ASP A 268 -10.45 23.21 2.60
CA ASP A 268 -9.39 22.42 3.26
C ASP A 268 -8.20 22.14 2.33
N TRP A 269 -8.33 22.43 1.02
CA TRP A 269 -7.38 22.06 -0.03
C TRP A 269 -6.66 23.25 -0.68
N PHE A 270 -6.68 24.41 -0.02
CA PHE A 270 -5.92 25.58 -0.46
C PHE A 270 -4.54 25.64 0.20
N VAL A 271 -3.53 25.91 -0.63
CA VAL A 271 -2.13 26.13 -0.22
C VAL A 271 -1.62 27.43 -0.83
N TYR A 272 -0.39 27.82 -0.51
CA TYR A 272 0.24 28.96 -1.16
C TYR A 272 0.97 28.53 -2.43
N ASP A 273 0.88 29.33 -3.49
CA ASP A 273 1.86 29.26 -4.58
C ASP A 273 3.13 30.00 -4.13
N ALA A 274 4.25 29.28 -4.01
CA ALA A 274 5.51 29.84 -3.55
C ALA A 274 6.07 30.93 -4.50
N ARG A 275 5.59 31.04 -5.75
CA ARG A 275 6.00 32.08 -6.70
C ARG A 275 5.26 33.39 -6.45
N THR A 276 3.94 33.33 -6.27
CA THR A 276 3.08 34.53 -6.23
C THR A 276 2.63 34.92 -4.82
N GLY A 277 2.64 33.97 -3.89
CA GLY A 277 2.08 34.11 -2.54
C GLY A 277 0.56 33.98 -2.46
N GLU A 278 -0.11 33.73 -3.59
CA GLU A 278 -1.56 33.59 -3.64
C GLU A 278 -2.02 32.23 -3.12
N LYS A 279 -3.24 32.18 -2.58
CA LYS A 279 -3.88 30.92 -2.23
C LYS A 279 -4.40 30.24 -3.49
N VAL A 280 -4.00 28.98 -3.66
CA VAL A 280 -4.31 28.15 -4.84
C VAL A 280 -4.84 26.79 -4.40
N TYR A 281 -5.84 26.30 -5.11
CA TYR A 281 -6.39 24.97 -4.86
C TYR A 281 -5.42 23.88 -5.35
N CYS A 282 -5.08 22.91 -4.51
CA CYS A 282 -4.07 21.90 -4.83
C CYS A 282 -4.54 20.44 -4.72
N GLY A 283 -5.77 20.22 -4.24
CA GLY A 283 -6.19 18.92 -3.70
C GLY A 283 -7.37 18.26 -4.43
N PRO A 284 -7.86 17.12 -3.91
CA PRO A 284 -7.42 16.44 -2.69
C PRO A 284 -6.30 15.41 -2.95
N VAL A 285 -5.04 15.84 -3.08
CA VAL A 285 -3.90 14.96 -3.41
C VAL A 285 -2.71 15.16 -2.46
N PRO A 286 -2.29 14.14 -1.67
CA PRO A 286 -3.04 12.93 -1.35
C PRO A 286 -4.28 13.24 -0.48
N GLU A 287 -5.39 12.54 -0.70
CA GLU A 287 -6.63 12.78 0.05
C GLU A 287 -6.54 12.32 1.52
N HIS A 288 -5.81 11.25 1.78
CA HIS A 288 -5.70 10.67 3.12
C HIS A 288 -4.24 10.47 3.48
N LEU A 289 -3.89 10.68 4.74
CA LEU A 289 -2.57 10.36 5.27
C LEU A 289 -2.54 9.02 6.00
N PHE A 290 -3.68 8.55 6.51
CA PHE A 290 -3.80 7.22 7.11
C PHE A 290 -5.18 6.64 6.87
N TYR A 291 -5.20 5.59 6.04
CA TYR A 291 -6.39 4.96 5.49
C TYR A 291 -6.43 3.47 5.81
N MET A 292 -7.60 2.94 6.12
CA MET A 292 -7.82 1.52 6.37
C MET A 292 -8.62 0.96 5.19
N ALA A 293 -7.99 0.10 4.39
CA ALA A 293 -8.67 -0.60 3.31
C ALA A 293 -9.14 -1.97 3.79
N GLU A 294 -10.33 -2.37 3.36
CA GLU A 294 -10.92 -3.65 3.71
C GLU A 294 -10.39 -4.76 2.79
N ARG A 295 -10.26 -4.47 1.49
CA ARG A 295 -9.85 -5.47 0.47
C ARG A 295 -8.67 -4.98 -0.35
N LYS A 296 -7.93 -5.92 -0.96
CA LYS A 296 -6.77 -5.57 -1.80
C LYS A 296 -7.18 -4.73 -3.01
N GLU A 297 -8.35 -4.95 -3.59
CA GLU A 297 -8.83 -4.23 -4.77
C GLU A 297 -8.98 -2.74 -4.47
N GLU A 298 -9.60 -2.43 -3.33
CA GLU A 298 -9.71 -1.08 -2.79
C GLU A 298 -8.32 -0.50 -2.49
N ALA A 299 -7.46 -1.27 -1.83
CA ALA A 299 -6.10 -0.83 -1.52
C ALA A 299 -5.31 -0.48 -2.79
N ILE A 300 -5.42 -1.29 -3.85
CA ILE A 300 -4.74 -1.05 -5.13
C ILE A 300 -5.20 0.29 -5.74
N VAL A 301 -6.50 0.53 -5.80
CA VAL A 301 -7.04 1.80 -6.33
C VAL A 301 -6.58 2.98 -5.47
N MET A 302 -6.61 2.83 -4.14
CA MET A 302 -6.16 3.86 -3.22
C MET A 302 -4.65 4.13 -3.29
N ILE A 303 -3.81 3.11 -3.52
CA ILE A 303 -2.37 3.30 -3.72
C ILE A 303 -2.12 4.21 -4.94
N ALA A 304 -2.78 3.92 -6.06
CA ALA A 304 -2.62 4.73 -7.28
C ALA A 304 -3.08 6.19 -7.06
N LYS A 305 -4.23 6.37 -6.43
CA LYS A 305 -4.81 7.68 -6.08
C LYS A 305 -3.90 8.48 -5.15
N LEU A 306 -3.45 7.87 -4.05
CA LEU A 306 -2.63 8.52 -3.03
C LEU A 306 -1.18 8.78 -3.47
N CYS A 307 -0.74 8.29 -4.63
CA CYS A 307 0.53 8.66 -5.25
C CYS A 307 0.48 10.00 -6.02
N MET A 308 -0.71 10.53 -6.33
CA MET A 308 -0.84 11.83 -7.01
C MET A 308 -0.38 12.96 -6.11
N ARG A 309 0.24 13.98 -6.70
CA ARG A 309 0.79 15.13 -5.97
C ARG A 309 0.40 16.44 -6.64
N PRO A 310 0.19 17.52 -5.87
CA PRO A 310 -0.16 18.83 -6.42
C PRO A 310 0.75 19.29 -7.57
N ASN A 311 2.06 19.06 -7.43
CA ASN A 311 3.10 19.50 -8.36
C ASN A 311 3.36 18.54 -9.54
N ASP A 312 2.57 17.48 -9.70
CA ASP A 312 2.75 16.59 -10.86
C ASP A 312 2.78 17.40 -12.16
N THR A 313 3.72 17.13 -13.06
CA THR A 313 3.66 17.75 -14.39
C THR A 313 2.44 17.24 -15.13
N THR A 314 2.05 17.90 -16.21
CA THR A 314 0.95 17.46 -17.08
C THR A 314 1.11 16.01 -17.53
N LYS A 315 2.32 15.66 -17.99
CA LYS A 315 2.66 14.29 -18.40
C LYS A 315 2.58 13.31 -17.22
N GLY A 316 3.16 13.66 -16.08
CA GLY A 316 3.12 12.80 -14.89
C GLY A 316 1.72 12.59 -14.34
N ARG A 317 0.89 13.65 -14.32
CA ARG A 317 -0.51 13.55 -13.91
C ARG A 317 -1.30 12.64 -14.85
N ALA A 318 -1.10 12.76 -16.16
CA ALA A 318 -1.74 11.88 -17.14
C ALA A 318 -1.36 10.41 -16.92
N ILE A 319 -0.10 10.10 -16.61
CA ILE A 319 0.32 8.73 -16.28
C ILE A 319 -0.38 8.22 -15.02
N LYS A 320 -0.38 9.00 -13.94
CA LYS A 320 -1.03 8.59 -12.67
C LYS A 320 -2.54 8.45 -12.81
N LEU A 321 -3.20 9.36 -13.54
CA LEU A 321 -4.62 9.26 -13.86
C LEU A 321 -4.92 8.02 -14.70
N SER A 322 -4.08 7.72 -15.70
CA SER A 322 -4.25 6.50 -16.49
C SER A 322 -4.21 5.25 -15.61
N HIS A 323 -3.27 5.16 -14.65
CA HIS A 323 -3.23 4.03 -13.73
C HIS A 323 -4.43 3.99 -12.77
N TYR A 324 -4.83 5.13 -12.20
CA TYR A 324 -5.97 5.21 -11.30
C TYR A 324 -7.26 4.78 -11.99
N ILE A 325 -7.54 5.31 -13.18
CA ILE A 325 -8.76 5.04 -13.94
C ILE A 325 -8.79 3.58 -14.42
N ASP A 326 -7.68 3.07 -14.94
CA ASP A 326 -7.56 1.68 -15.37
C ASP A 326 -7.77 0.70 -14.21
N LEU A 327 -7.14 0.94 -13.06
CA LEU A 327 -7.31 0.11 -11.86
C LEU A 327 -8.74 0.19 -11.31
N TYR A 328 -9.33 1.39 -11.29
CA TYR A 328 -10.72 1.56 -10.86
C TYR A 328 -11.68 0.80 -11.77
N ARG A 329 -11.52 0.89 -13.10
CA ARG A 329 -12.32 0.11 -14.06
C ARG A 329 -12.14 -1.39 -13.89
N LYS A 330 -10.90 -1.85 -13.71
CA LYS A 330 -10.58 -3.27 -13.52
C LYS A 330 -11.36 -3.89 -12.36
N PHE A 331 -11.55 -3.16 -11.26
CA PHE A 331 -12.18 -3.71 -10.05
C PHE A 331 -13.63 -3.28 -9.83
N TYR A 332 -14.04 -2.11 -10.34
CA TYR A 332 -15.38 -1.53 -10.13
C TYR A 332 -16.20 -1.37 -11.41
N GLY A 333 -15.62 -1.60 -12.59
CA GLY A 333 -16.34 -1.58 -13.87
C GLY A 333 -16.85 -0.20 -14.31
N ALA A 334 -16.41 0.88 -13.65
CA ALA A 334 -16.90 2.25 -13.88
C ALA A 334 -15.76 3.26 -13.95
N LEU A 335 -16.08 4.51 -14.29
CA LEU A 335 -15.18 5.65 -14.10
C LEU A 335 -15.21 6.09 -12.63
N PRO A 336 -14.06 6.46 -12.02
CA PRO A 336 -14.07 7.05 -10.69
C PRO A 336 -14.86 8.37 -10.64
N GLU A 337 -15.79 8.48 -9.70
CA GLU A 337 -16.71 9.63 -9.59
C GLU A 337 -15.99 10.97 -9.30
N ASP A 338 -14.77 10.88 -8.76
CA ASP A 338 -13.96 11.99 -8.29
C ASP A 338 -12.84 12.40 -9.26
N ILE A 339 -12.77 11.84 -10.48
CA ILE A 339 -11.74 12.19 -11.49
C ILE A 339 -11.63 13.70 -11.71
N HIS A 340 -12.77 14.40 -11.69
CA HIS A 340 -12.85 15.85 -11.89
C HIS A 340 -12.06 16.67 -10.86
N LEU A 341 -11.76 16.10 -9.69
CA LEU A 341 -10.92 16.75 -8.67
C LEU A 341 -9.42 16.66 -9.02
N PHE A 342 -9.02 15.72 -9.88
CA PHE A 342 -7.63 15.40 -10.17
C PHE A 342 -7.15 15.87 -11.56
N VAL A 343 -8.06 16.29 -12.43
CA VAL A 343 -7.75 16.92 -13.71
C VAL A 343 -7.65 18.43 -13.48
N ARG A 344 -6.49 19.05 -13.77
CA ARG A 344 -6.31 20.51 -13.63
C ARG A 344 -6.46 21.22 -14.97
N THR A 345 -5.97 20.59 -16.04
CA THR A 345 -6.07 21.11 -17.41
C THR A 345 -6.43 19.98 -18.36
N VAL A 346 -6.91 20.28 -19.57
CA VAL A 346 -7.20 19.26 -20.60
C VAL A 346 -5.98 18.38 -20.91
N ALA A 347 -4.77 18.91 -20.73
CA ALA A 347 -3.54 18.20 -21.01
C ALA A 347 -3.21 17.12 -19.94
N ASP A 348 -3.81 17.18 -18.75
CA ASP A 348 -3.68 16.12 -17.73
C ASP A 348 -4.43 14.84 -18.15
N ILE A 349 -5.32 14.91 -19.14
CA ILE A 349 -6.19 13.79 -19.52
C ILE A 349 -5.39 12.75 -20.32
N PRO A 350 -5.42 11.45 -19.94
CA PRO A 350 -4.80 10.38 -20.73
C PRO A 350 -5.33 10.35 -22.17
N ILE A 351 -4.42 10.30 -23.15
CA ILE A 351 -4.75 10.40 -24.59
C ILE A 351 -5.77 9.33 -25.01
N THR A 352 -5.62 8.11 -24.53
CA THR A 352 -6.48 6.97 -24.87
C THR A 352 -7.90 7.06 -24.31
N MET A 353 -8.15 7.95 -23.35
CA MET A 353 -9.44 8.11 -22.66
C MET A 353 -9.99 9.54 -22.78
N LYS A 354 -9.47 10.33 -23.72
CA LYS A 354 -9.67 11.78 -23.77
C LYS A 354 -11.12 12.18 -23.94
N ASP A 355 -11.81 11.61 -24.92
CA ASP A 355 -13.18 12.02 -25.27
C ASP A 355 -14.17 11.70 -24.15
N GLU A 356 -14.03 10.51 -23.55
CA GLU A 356 -14.86 10.04 -22.45
C GLU A 356 -14.67 10.90 -21.18
N ILE A 357 -13.42 11.17 -20.81
CA ILE A 357 -13.13 12.00 -19.64
C ILE A 357 -13.60 13.44 -19.87
N LEU A 358 -13.42 13.99 -21.07
CA LEU A 358 -13.93 15.33 -21.39
C LEU A 358 -15.45 15.41 -21.29
N ALA A 359 -16.18 14.37 -21.72
CA ALA A 359 -17.63 14.31 -21.55
C ALA A 359 -18.02 14.31 -20.06
N PHE A 360 -17.35 13.48 -19.26
CA PHE A 360 -17.55 13.41 -17.80
C PHE A 360 -17.26 14.76 -17.10
N LEU A 361 -16.17 15.44 -17.47
CA LEU A 361 -15.79 16.74 -16.89
C LEU A 361 -16.83 17.82 -17.21
N LYS A 362 -17.38 17.82 -18.43
CA LYS A 362 -18.45 18.75 -18.84
C LYS A 362 -19.72 18.54 -18.01
N GLU A 363 -20.11 17.28 -17.78
CA GLU A 363 -21.25 16.94 -16.94
C GLU A 363 -21.08 17.43 -15.49
N LYS A 364 -19.85 17.34 -14.96
CA LYS A 364 -19.50 17.83 -13.61
C LYS A 364 -19.28 19.34 -13.51
N GLY A 365 -19.46 20.11 -14.59
CA GLY A 365 -19.24 21.56 -14.59
C GLY A 365 -17.79 21.96 -14.26
N TRP A 366 -16.83 21.09 -14.61
CA TRP A 366 -15.42 21.29 -14.30
C TRP A 366 -14.84 22.52 -15.02
N LYS A 367 -13.90 23.19 -14.35
CA LYS A 367 -13.16 24.35 -14.88
C LYS A 367 -11.66 24.11 -14.74
N GLU A 368 -10.89 24.62 -15.70
CA GLU A 368 -9.44 24.54 -15.64
C GLU A 368 -8.90 25.27 -14.41
N LYS A 369 -7.88 24.67 -13.81
CA LYS A 369 -7.15 25.16 -12.64
C LYS A 369 -5.68 25.31 -12.99
N THR A 370 -5.02 26.26 -12.35
CA THR A 370 -3.58 26.47 -12.51
C THR A 370 -2.78 25.37 -11.82
N ILE A 371 -1.61 25.04 -12.36
CA ILE A 371 -0.66 24.14 -11.70
C ILE A 371 0.20 24.98 -10.74
N PRO A 372 0.08 24.77 -9.42
CA PRO A 372 0.76 25.60 -8.43
C PRO A 372 2.24 25.23 -8.29
N ASP A 373 3.05 26.13 -7.69
CA ASP A 373 4.31 25.77 -6.98
C ASP A 373 3.98 25.66 -5.47
N PRO A 374 3.33 24.57 -5.03
CA PRO A 374 2.58 24.51 -3.77
C PRO A 374 3.49 24.51 -2.53
N THR A 375 3.08 25.21 -1.49
CA THR A 375 3.64 25.10 -0.15
C THR A 375 2.61 25.44 0.93
N LEU A 376 2.68 24.75 2.05
CA LEU A 376 1.96 25.09 3.28
C LEU A 376 2.69 26.14 4.11
N LEU A 377 3.90 26.54 3.72
CA LEU A 377 4.80 27.35 4.53
C LEU A 377 4.92 28.77 3.97
N PRO A 378 4.32 29.78 4.63
CA PRO A 378 4.39 31.17 4.16
C PRO A 378 5.83 31.68 4.01
N ARG A 379 6.76 31.21 4.85
CA ARG A 379 8.19 31.57 4.80
C ARG A 379 8.91 31.14 3.52
N LEU A 380 8.32 30.27 2.70
CA LEU A 380 8.90 29.81 1.44
C LEU A 380 8.40 30.59 0.22
N ILE A 381 7.48 31.54 0.42
CA ILE A 381 6.99 32.43 -0.63
C ILE A 381 8.14 33.33 -1.09
N ARG A 382 8.43 33.32 -2.39
CA ARG A 382 9.55 34.05 -3.02
C ARG A 382 9.22 35.51 -3.30
N ARG A 383 7.94 35.86 -3.33
CA ARG A 383 7.49 37.25 -3.51
C ARG A 383 7.94 38.05 -2.30
N ARG A 384 8.92 38.92 -2.52
CA ARG A 384 9.25 40.02 -1.61
C ARG A 384 8.34 41.18 -2.02
N GLU A 385 7.59 41.71 -1.07
CA GLU A 385 6.94 43.03 -1.25
C GLU A 385 8.00 44.11 -1.54
#